data_AF-A0A496U722-F1
#
_entry.id   AF-A0A496U722-F1
#
_cell.length_a   1.000
_cell.length_b   1.000
_cell.length_c   1.000
_cell.angle_alpha   90.00
_cell.angle_beta   90.00
_cell.angle_gamma   90.00
#
_symmetry.space_group_name_H-M   'P 1'
#
loop_
_entity.id
_entity.type
_entity.pdbx_description
1 polymer ?
#
loop_
_entity_poly.entity_id
_entity_poly.type
_entity_poly.pdbx_seq_one_letter_code
_entity_poly.pdbx_strand_id
1 'polypeptide(L)'
;MKLDFENRKLEISVSELLDFALGKIRGATPERLREGILLHRKIEKELKTRMPDLIPEKKLEFQVNIREWSVKLHGRVDAYLEGETYAEVHEIKTVIFDSADEESFDLTEYERWRFQLSIYGLMAKKSSGKTVRCFLHVIILPDRREKIFEINENIEQKLLRMLENLILNEKLHYERGKELIKYIGKLKFPYRIPRNNQVKLLQYIPAFLEEKKNILIEAPSGTGKTAAILFPVLKFALTRGLKVFYFTAKNTQQAEVLKFMKEFDEEEKIVTLQIQGKEKLCETNQQNCEDCIYAHTPSPELDLHEGH
;
A
#
# COMPACT_ATOMS: atom_id res chain seq x y z
N MET A 1 3.93 7.99 -5.38
CA MET A 1 2.75 8.82 -5.62
C MET A 1 3.02 10.21 -5.07
N LYS A 2 2.69 11.25 -5.84
CA LYS A 2 2.70 12.65 -5.40
C LYS A 2 1.35 13.26 -5.73
N LEU A 3 0.76 13.92 -4.75
CA LEU A 3 -0.55 14.52 -4.86
C LEU A 3 -0.47 15.99 -4.45
N ASP A 4 -1.00 16.85 -5.31
CA ASP A 4 -1.08 18.29 -5.10
C ASP A 4 -2.55 18.69 -5.22
N PHE A 5 -3.20 18.89 -4.08
CA PHE A 5 -4.61 19.28 -4.01
C PHE A 5 -4.88 20.71 -4.48
N GLU A 6 -3.89 21.60 -4.35
CA GLU A 6 -4.04 23.01 -4.72
C GLU A 6 -4.07 23.15 -6.24
N ASN A 7 -3.11 22.50 -6.91
CA ASN A 7 -2.99 22.52 -8.36
C ASN A 7 -3.76 21.38 -9.05
N ARG A 8 -4.41 20.51 -8.28
CA ARG A 8 -5.16 19.33 -8.75
C ARG A 8 -4.30 18.43 -9.65
N LYS A 9 -3.10 18.08 -9.17
CA LYS A 9 -2.15 17.23 -9.89
C LYS A 9 -1.90 15.92 -9.15
N LEU A 10 -1.87 14.83 -9.90
CA LEU A 10 -1.52 13.50 -9.42
C LEU A 10 -0.40 12.93 -10.28
N GLU A 11 0.73 12.58 -9.67
CA GLU A 11 1.77 11.75 -10.27
C GLU A 11 1.80 10.40 -9.57
N ILE A 12 1.55 9.32 -10.30
CA ILE A 12 1.45 7.98 -9.75
C ILE A 12 2.08 6.95 -10.68
N SER A 13 2.72 5.94 -10.10
CA SER A 13 3.19 4.79 -10.87
C SER A 13 2.09 3.76 -11.11
N VAL A 14 2.18 2.97 -12.20
CA VAL A 14 1.25 1.86 -12.45
C VAL A 14 1.22 0.87 -11.28
N SER A 15 2.36 0.56 -10.68
CA SER A 15 2.43 -0.33 -9.51
C SER A 15 1.67 0.23 -8.31
N GLU A 16 1.80 1.52 -7.99
CA GLU A 16 1.09 2.15 -6.88
C GLU A 16 -0.42 2.21 -7.12
N LEU A 17 -0.84 2.43 -8.36
CA LEU A 17 -2.26 2.39 -8.72
C LEU A 17 -2.85 0.98 -8.53
N LEU A 18 -2.10 -0.06 -8.91
CA LEU A 18 -2.52 -1.45 -8.71
C LEU A 18 -2.50 -1.84 -7.22
N ASP A 19 -1.53 -1.35 -6.44
CA ASP A 19 -1.52 -1.52 -4.98
C ASP A 19 -2.77 -0.93 -4.32
N PHE A 20 -3.23 0.23 -4.80
CA PHE A 20 -4.47 0.83 -4.35
C PHE A 20 -5.70 0.01 -4.77
N ALA A 21 -5.78 -0.37 -6.06
CA ALA A 21 -6.98 -0.96 -6.62
C ALA A 21 -7.18 -2.44 -6.27
N LEU A 22 -6.09 -3.20 -6.16
CA LEU A 22 -6.11 -4.66 -5.97
C LEU A 22 -5.51 -5.09 -4.62
N GLY A 23 -5.01 -4.14 -3.81
CA GLY A 23 -4.28 -4.42 -2.59
C GLY A 23 -2.82 -4.81 -2.85
N LYS A 24 -2.02 -4.83 -1.76
CA LYS A 24 -0.60 -5.22 -1.82
C LYS A 24 -0.45 -6.73 -1.75
N ILE A 25 0.36 -7.28 -2.64
CA ILE A 25 0.77 -8.69 -2.57
C ILE A 25 1.74 -8.85 -1.39
N ARG A 26 1.62 -9.97 -0.66
CA ARG A 26 2.56 -10.33 0.41
C ARG A 26 3.97 -10.41 -0.16
N GLY A 27 4.92 -9.74 0.50
CA GLY A 27 6.32 -9.75 0.06
C GLY A 27 6.92 -11.16 0.10
N ALA A 28 7.65 -11.53 -0.95
CA ALA A 28 8.47 -12.73 -0.98
C ALA A 28 9.68 -12.59 -0.02
N THR A 29 10.28 -13.71 0.38
CA THR A 29 11.49 -13.68 1.22
C THR A 29 12.65 -12.99 0.49
N PRO A 30 13.63 -12.41 1.21
CA PRO A 30 14.79 -11.77 0.59
C PRO A 30 15.59 -12.68 -0.35
N GLU A 31 15.66 -14.00 -0.09
CA GLU A 31 16.26 -14.95 -1.03
C GLU A 31 15.45 -15.03 -2.33
N ARG A 32 14.13 -15.21 -2.24
CA ARG A 32 13.23 -15.31 -3.42
C ARG A 32 13.26 -14.05 -4.27
N LEU A 33 13.31 -12.87 -3.64
CA LEU A 33 13.45 -11.59 -4.35
C LEU A 33 14.75 -11.54 -5.16
N ARG A 34 15.87 -11.99 -4.59
CA ARG A 34 17.17 -12.01 -5.27
C ARG A 34 17.19 -12.99 -6.44
N GLU A 35 16.71 -14.20 -6.23
CA GLU A 35 16.62 -15.21 -7.29
C GLU A 35 15.71 -14.76 -8.44
N GLY A 36 14.56 -14.17 -8.12
CA GLY A 36 13.63 -13.60 -9.10
C GLY A 36 14.30 -12.52 -9.96
N ILE A 37 15.03 -11.58 -9.36
CA ILE A 37 15.75 -10.53 -10.09
C ILE A 37 16.83 -11.11 -11.03
N LEU A 38 17.60 -12.10 -10.56
CA LEU A 38 18.63 -12.73 -11.38
C LEU A 38 18.04 -13.47 -12.56
N LEU A 39 16.97 -14.22 -12.34
CA LEU A 39 16.28 -14.97 -13.38
C LEU A 39 15.64 -14.01 -14.39
N HIS A 40 14.93 -12.99 -13.92
CA HIS A 40 14.29 -11.96 -14.75
C HIS A 40 15.30 -11.33 -15.73
N ARG A 41 16.46 -10.87 -15.22
CA ARG A 41 17.54 -10.34 -16.06
C ARG A 41 18.08 -11.33 -17.08
N LYS A 42 18.08 -12.63 -16.76
CA LYS A 42 18.51 -13.66 -17.68
C LYS A 42 17.50 -13.84 -18.82
N ILE A 43 16.20 -13.86 -18.51
CA ILE A 43 15.12 -13.98 -19.50
C ILE A 43 15.10 -12.74 -20.41
N GLU A 44 15.24 -11.54 -19.85
CA GLU A 44 15.30 -10.29 -20.62
C GLU A 44 16.45 -10.32 -21.64
N LYS A 45 17.63 -10.83 -21.25
CA LYS A 45 18.77 -11.05 -22.16
C LYS A 45 18.46 -12.09 -23.24
N GLU A 46 17.80 -13.19 -22.87
CA GLU A 46 17.38 -14.23 -23.82
C GLU A 46 16.36 -13.67 -24.84
N LEU A 47 15.43 -12.82 -24.40
CA LEU A 47 14.49 -12.11 -25.27
C LEU A 47 15.22 -11.12 -26.19
N LYS A 48 16.14 -10.30 -25.66
CA LYS A 48 16.95 -9.37 -26.47
C LYS A 48 17.82 -10.10 -27.50
N THR A 49 18.26 -11.31 -27.21
CA THR A 49 19.02 -12.14 -28.17
C THR A 49 18.09 -12.64 -29.30
N ARG A 50 16.86 -13.06 -28.95
CA ARG A 50 15.84 -13.47 -29.93
C ARG A 50 15.30 -12.29 -30.76
N MET A 51 15.23 -11.11 -30.16
CA MET A 51 14.69 -9.87 -30.73
C MET A 51 15.71 -8.73 -30.55
N PRO A 52 16.70 -8.60 -31.46
CA PRO A 52 17.82 -7.66 -31.33
C PRO A 52 17.42 -6.20 -31.16
N ASP A 53 16.24 -5.79 -31.66
CA ASP A 53 15.75 -4.40 -31.58
C ASP A 53 14.94 -4.10 -30.31
N LEU A 54 14.73 -5.09 -29.44
CA LEU A 54 13.97 -4.96 -28.20
C LEU A 54 14.62 -3.95 -27.24
N ILE A 55 13.87 -2.98 -26.73
CA ILE A 55 14.34 -1.98 -25.77
C ILE A 55 14.00 -2.49 -24.37
N PRO A 56 14.99 -2.91 -23.56
CA PRO A 56 14.73 -3.30 -22.18
C PRO A 56 14.39 -2.09 -21.32
N GLU A 57 13.58 -2.31 -20.29
CA GLU A 57 13.31 -1.36 -19.21
C GLU A 57 12.83 0.00 -19.73
N LYS A 58 11.96 -0.02 -20.74
CA LYS A 58 11.44 1.18 -21.41
C LYS A 58 10.49 1.91 -20.47
N LYS A 59 10.81 3.18 -20.19
CA LYS A 59 9.90 4.07 -19.46
C LYS A 59 8.71 4.46 -20.35
N LEU A 60 7.51 4.33 -19.81
CA LEU A 60 6.27 4.81 -20.41
C LEU A 60 5.66 5.90 -19.52
N GLU A 61 5.11 6.93 -20.15
CA GLU A 61 4.36 8.00 -19.47
C GLU A 61 3.03 8.20 -20.19
N PHE A 62 1.98 8.44 -19.43
CA PHE A 62 0.63 8.70 -19.94
C PHE A 62 0.01 9.83 -19.14
N GLN A 63 -0.51 10.82 -19.84
CA GLN A 63 -1.20 11.95 -19.24
C GLN A 63 -2.68 11.88 -19.57
N VAL A 64 -3.51 12.04 -18.56
CA VAL A 64 -4.96 12.04 -18.69
C VAL A 64 -5.58 13.02 -17.71
N ASN A 65 -6.70 13.62 -18.10
CA ASN A 65 -7.49 14.45 -17.19
C ASN A 65 -8.62 13.62 -16.61
N ILE A 66 -8.75 13.62 -15.28
CA ILE A 66 -9.86 13.01 -14.55
C ILE A 66 -10.64 14.15 -13.89
N ARG A 67 -11.79 14.51 -14.48
CA ARG A 67 -12.53 15.72 -14.12
C ARG A 67 -11.60 16.95 -14.12
N GLU A 68 -11.43 17.61 -12.98
CA GLU A 68 -10.55 18.76 -12.79
C GLU A 68 -9.07 18.43 -12.50
N TRP A 69 -8.69 17.14 -12.48
CA TRP A 69 -7.35 16.69 -12.13
C TRP A 69 -6.50 16.38 -13.35
N SER A 70 -5.26 16.86 -13.34
CA SER A 70 -4.22 16.44 -14.28
C SER A 70 -3.45 15.26 -13.69
N VAL A 71 -3.58 14.09 -14.33
CA VAL A 71 -2.96 12.84 -13.88
C VAL A 71 -1.82 12.46 -14.80
N LYS A 72 -0.64 12.26 -14.21
CA LYS A 72 0.53 11.67 -14.84
C LYS A 72 0.72 10.26 -14.31
N LEU A 73 0.38 9.28 -15.14
CA LEU A 73 0.66 7.87 -14.90
C LEU A 73 2.02 7.51 -15.51
N HIS A 74 2.86 6.80 -14.78
CA HIS A 74 4.16 6.36 -15.29
C HIS A 74 4.49 4.94 -14.91
N GLY A 75 5.36 4.31 -15.67
CA GLY A 75 5.86 2.98 -15.36
C GLY A 75 7.02 2.60 -16.25
N ARG A 76 7.51 1.39 -16.04
CA ARG A 76 8.62 0.83 -16.80
C ARG A 76 8.20 -0.58 -17.19
N VAL A 77 8.12 -0.83 -18.49
CA VAL A 77 7.89 -2.16 -19.03
C VAL A 77 9.23 -2.88 -19.14
N ASP A 78 9.24 -4.17 -18.84
CA ASP A 78 10.46 -4.99 -18.84
C ASP A 78 11.10 -5.02 -20.24
N ALA A 79 10.28 -5.14 -21.28
CA ALA A 79 10.74 -5.19 -22.66
C ALA A 79 9.74 -4.53 -23.63
N TYR A 80 10.27 -3.82 -24.62
CA TYR A 80 9.46 -3.06 -25.57
C TYR A 80 10.05 -3.13 -26.98
N LEU A 81 9.27 -3.54 -27.98
CA LEU A 81 9.69 -3.55 -29.38
C LEU A 81 8.96 -2.45 -30.15
N GLU A 82 9.69 -1.65 -30.92
CA GLU A 82 9.13 -0.60 -31.76
C GLU A 82 9.27 -0.99 -33.23
N GLY A 83 8.15 -1.24 -33.92
CA GLY A 83 8.09 -1.40 -35.36
C GLY A 83 7.65 -0.11 -36.06
N GLU A 84 7.51 -0.11 -37.39
CA GLU A 84 7.04 1.08 -38.12
C GLU A 84 5.58 1.42 -37.82
N THR A 85 4.70 0.42 -37.87
CA THR A 85 3.24 0.57 -37.69
C THR A 85 2.69 -0.09 -36.43
N TYR A 86 3.54 -0.80 -35.69
CA TYR A 86 3.19 -1.54 -34.48
C TYR A 86 4.20 -1.33 -33.36
N ALA A 87 3.80 -1.67 -32.14
CA ALA A 87 4.68 -1.83 -30.99
C ALA A 87 4.31 -3.09 -30.21
N GLU A 88 5.28 -3.66 -29.51
CA GLU A 88 5.07 -4.79 -28.61
C GLU A 88 5.52 -4.43 -27.20
N VAL A 89 4.70 -4.78 -26.22
CA VAL A 89 4.91 -4.53 -24.80
C VAL A 89 5.02 -5.89 -24.12
N HIS A 90 6.13 -6.17 -23.47
CA HIS A 90 6.42 -7.46 -22.85
C HIS A 90 6.65 -7.29 -21.35
N GLU A 91 5.88 -8.01 -20.53
CA GLU A 91 6.07 -8.09 -19.08
C GLU A 91 6.50 -9.51 -18.70
N ILE A 92 7.48 -9.64 -17.81
CA ILE A 92 8.08 -10.92 -17.43
C ILE A 92 7.83 -11.17 -15.94
N LYS A 93 7.20 -12.30 -15.63
CA LYS A 93 6.89 -12.74 -14.26
C LYS A 93 7.46 -14.13 -14.00
N THR A 94 8.02 -14.32 -12.83
CA THR A 94 8.59 -15.59 -12.39
C THR A 94 7.77 -16.15 -11.25
N VAL A 95 7.33 -17.39 -11.37
CA VAL A 95 6.53 -18.10 -10.37
C VAL A 95 7.24 -19.38 -9.96
N ILE A 96 7.11 -19.76 -8.69
CA ILE A 96 7.61 -21.04 -8.17
C ILE A 96 6.39 -21.90 -7.93
N PHE A 97 6.24 -22.97 -8.70
CA PHE A 97 5.21 -23.97 -8.47
C PHE A 97 5.82 -25.28 -8.01
N ASP A 98 5.12 -25.99 -7.14
CA ASP A 98 5.40 -27.40 -6.81
C ASP A 98 4.58 -28.36 -7.70
N SER A 99 3.67 -27.83 -8.52
CA SER A 99 2.83 -28.61 -9.45
C SER A 99 2.59 -27.87 -10.78
N ALA A 100 2.31 -28.63 -11.84
CA ALA A 100 2.42 -28.19 -13.23
C ALA A 100 1.13 -27.63 -13.86
N ASP A 101 0.12 -27.26 -13.08
CA ASP A 101 -1.22 -27.00 -13.59
C ASP A 101 -1.58 -25.51 -13.70
N GLU A 102 -2.32 -25.17 -14.76
CA GLU A 102 -2.79 -23.82 -15.07
C GLU A 102 -3.79 -23.26 -14.03
N GLU A 103 -4.40 -24.14 -13.22
CA GLU A 103 -5.28 -23.81 -12.09
C GLU A 103 -4.51 -23.47 -10.80
N SER A 104 -3.17 -23.54 -10.81
CA SER A 104 -2.33 -23.26 -9.64
C SER A 104 -1.87 -21.80 -9.50
N PHE A 105 -2.17 -20.95 -10.50
CA PHE A 105 -1.92 -19.51 -10.35
C PHE A 105 -2.78 -18.96 -9.22
N ASP A 106 -2.17 -18.18 -8.33
CA ASP A 106 -2.97 -17.23 -7.55
C ASP A 106 -3.66 -16.30 -8.56
N LEU A 107 -4.98 -16.47 -8.70
CA LEU A 107 -5.79 -15.69 -9.63
C LEU A 107 -5.56 -14.19 -9.42
N THR A 108 -5.35 -13.77 -8.18
CA THR A 108 -5.09 -12.37 -7.80
C THR A 108 -3.77 -11.86 -8.39
N GLU A 109 -2.70 -12.66 -8.34
CA GLU A 109 -1.40 -12.28 -8.90
C GLU A 109 -1.46 -12.20 -10.42
N TYR A 110 -2.09 -13.19 -11.05
CA TYR A 110 -2.28 -13.20 -12.50
C TYR A 110 -3.10 -12.00 -12.97
N GLU A 111 -4.22 -11.69 -12.30
CA GLU A 111 -5.03 -10.51 -12.60
C GLU A 111 -4.24 -9.21 -12.49
N ARG A 112 -3.41 -9.07 -11.44
CA ARG A 112 -2.53 -7.90 -11.31
C ARG A 112 -1.59 -7.78 -12.49
N TRP A 113 -0.89 -8.85 -12.88
CA TRP A 113 0.07 -8.81 -13.98
C TRP A 113 -0.62 -8.49 -15.31
N ARG A 114 -1.80 -9.08 -15.54
CA ARG A 114 -2.66 -8.79 -16.68
C ARG A 114 -3.05 -7.32 -16.71
N PHE A 115 -3.54 -6.73 -15.60
CA PHE A 115 -3.89 -5.32 -15.56
C PHE A 115 -2.67 -4.40 -15.75
N GLN A 116 -1.53 -4.74 -15.15
CA GLN A 116 -0.29 -3.99 -15.33
C GLN A 116 0.09 -3.91 -16.82
N LEU A 117 0.11 -5.07 -17.48
CA LEU A 117 0.45 -5.16 -18.90
C LEU A 117 -0.58 -4.45 -19.78
N SER A 118 -1.89 -4.62 -19.51
CA SER A 118 -2.96 -3.93 -20.25
C SER A 118 -2.86 -2.40 -20.11
N ILE A 119 -2.48 -1.89 -18.94
CA ILE A 119 -2.21 -0.47 -18.72
C ILE A 119 -1.01 -0.02 -19.56
N TYR A 120 0.11 -0.75 -19.52
CA TYR A 120 1.28 -0.44 -20.36
C TYR A 120 0.96 -0.46 -21.86
N GLY A 121 0.16 -1.43 -22.31
CA GLY A 121 -0.36 -1.49 -23.67
C GLY A 121 -1.13 -0.24 -24.08
N LEU A 122 -2.05 0.22 -23.22
CA LEU A 122 -2.79 1.46 -23.45
C LEU A 122 -1.86 2.69 -23.48
N MET A 123 -0.90 2.78 -22.56
CA MET A 123 0.07 3.88 -22.51
C MET A 123 0.91 3.93 -23.79
N ALA A 124 1.42 2.78 -24.24
CA ALA A 124 2.17 2.64 -25.49
C ALA A 124 1.31 3.03 -26.69
N LYS A 125 0.04 2.59 -26.74
CA LYS A 125 -0.89 2.90 -27.83
C LYS A 125 -1.16 4.40 -27.93
N LYS A 126 -1.39 5.06 -26.79
CA LYS A 126 -1.63 6.51 -26.74
C LYS A 126 -0.38 7.33 -27.05
N SER A 127 0.82 6.85 -26.67
CA SER A 127 2.09 7.53 -26.93
C SER A 127 2.57 7.39 -28.37
N SER A 128 2.38 6.22 -28.99
CA SER A 128 2.92 5.92 -30.33
C SER A 128 1.90 6.14 -31.46
N GLY A 129 0.59 6.05 -31.15
CA GLY A 129 -0.46 6.00 -32.16
C GLY A 129 -0.50 4.71 -32.98
N LYS A 130 0.32 3.71 -32.61
CA LYS A 130 0.49 2.45 -33.35
C LYS A 130 -0.45 1.36 -32.85
N THR A 131 -0.54 0.28 -33.62
CA THR A 131 -1.16 -0.97 -33.15
C THR A 131 -0.24 -1.59 -32.10
N VAL A 132 -0.77 -1.90 -30.91
CA VAL A 132 0.03 -2.44 -29.81
C VAL A 132 -0.40 -3.87 -29.51
N ARG A 133 0.59 -4.77 -29.41
CA ARG A 133 0.42 -6.13 -28.90
C ARG A 133 1.10 -6.25 -27.55
N CYS A 134 0.49 -7.01 -26.65
CA CYS A 134 1.00 -7.15 -25.29
C CYS A 134 1.22 -8.62 -24.96
N PHE A 135 2.40 -8.96 -24.45
CA PHE A 135 2.79 -10.32 -24.15
C PHE A 135 3.23 -10.45 -22.68
N LEU A 136 2.54 -11.31 -21.93
CA LEU A 136 2.91 -11.68 -20.57
C LEU A 136 3.72 -12.97 -20.62
N HIS A 137 4.99 -12.89 -20.26
CA HIS A 137 5.90 -14.02 -20.15
C HIS A 137 5.89 -14.54 -18.71
N VAL A 138 5.34 -15.72 -18.49
CA VAL A 138 5.31 -16.38 -17.18
C VAL A 138 6.30 -17.52 -17.18
N ILE A 139 7.31 -17.41 -16.31
CA ILE A 139 8.41 -18.37 -16.19
C ILE A 139 8.22 -19.18 -14.92
N ILE A 140 7.98 -20.47 -15.13
CA ILE A 140 7.67 -21.45 -14.10
C ILE A 140 8.95 -22.14 -13.65
N LEU A 141 9.30 -21.98 -12.38
CA LEU A 141 10.42 -22.66 -11.72
C LEU A 141 9.96 -23.95 -11.03
N PRO A 142 10.87 -24.93 -10.84
CA PRO A 142 12.30 -24.90 -11.20
C PRO A 142 12.61 -25.25 -12.67
N ASP A 143 11.67 -25.86 -13.40
CA ASP A 143 11.90 -26.40 -14.75
C ASP A 143 12.18 -25.33 -15.83
N ARG A 144 12.00 -24.05 -15.50
CA ARG A 144 12.13 -22.89 -16.39
C ARG A 144 11.23 -23.01 -17.63
N ARG A 145 10.02 -23.56 -17.46
CA ARG A 145 9.01 -23.58 -18.51
C ARG A 145 8.47 -22.17 -18.74
N GLU A 146 8.40 -21.74 -20.00
CA GLU A 146 7.86 -20.44 -20.40
C GLU A 146 6.45 -20.62 -20.94
N LYS A 147 5.49 -19.90 -20.35
CA LYS A 147 4.15 -19.69 -20.92
C LYS A 147 4.04 -18.23 -21.36
N ILE A 148 3.56 -18.00 -22.57
CA ILE A 148 3.38 -16.65 -23.14
C ILE A 148 1.89 -16.44 -23.36
N PHE A 149 1.34 -15.39 -22.77
CA PHE A 149 -0.05 -14.99 -22.96
C PHE A 149 -0.10 -13.70 -23.76
N GLU A 150 -0.80 -13.71 -24.89
CA GLU A 150 -1.13 -12.48 -25.60
C GLU A 150 -2.35 -11.84 -24.92
N ILE A 151 -2.17 -10.63 -24.39
CA ILE A 151 -3.21 -9.89 -23.68
C ILE A 151 -3.76 -8.81 -24.61
N ASN A 152 -5.04 -8.92 -24.94
CA ASN A 152 -5.74 -7.94 -25.77
C ASN A 152 -7.04 -7.52 -25.10
N GLU A 153 -6.96 -6.46 -24.29
CA GLU A 153 -8.07 -6.01 -23.46
C GLU A 153 -8.26 -4.50 -23.56
N ASN A 154 -9.52 -4.08 -23.65
CA ASN A 154 -9.87 -2.66 -23.56
C ASN A 154 -10.08 -2.26 -22.10
N ILE A 155 -9.02 -1.78 -21.46
CA ILE A 155 -9.03 -1.39 -20.03
C ILE A 155 -9.25 0.11 -19.80
N GLU A 156 -9.45 0.93 -20.84
CA GLU A 156 -9.41 2.40 -20.72
C GLU A 156 -10.42 2.91 -19.69
N GLN A 157 -11.68 2.47 -19.78
CA GLN A 157 -12.71 2.86 -18.81
C GLN A 157 -12.42 2.36 -17.39
N LYS A 158 -11.86 1.14 -17.25
CA LYS A 158 -11.48 0.60 -15.95
C LYS A 158 -10.34 1.41 -15.33
N LEU A 159 -9.33 1.78 -16.11
CA LEU A 159 -8.24 2.65 -15.68
C LEU A 159 -8.75 4.02 -15.22
N LEU A 160 -9.63 4.66 -15.99
CA LEU A 160 -10.21 5.95 -15.62
C LEU A 160 -10.95 5.87 -14.28
N ARG A 161 -11.75 4.82 -14.07
CA ARG A 161 -12.44 4.58 -12.78
C ARG A 161 -11.46 4.33 -11.63
N MET A 162 -10.40 3.55 -11.85
CA MET A 162 -9.37 3.32 -10.81
C MET A 162 -8.71 4.64 -10.38
N LEU A 163 -8.36 5.49 -11.33
CA LEU A 163 -7.77 6.80 -11.06
C LEU A 163 -8.75 7.74 -10.35
N GLU A 164 -10.02 7.76 -10.77
CA GLU A 164 -11.07 8.55 -10.14
C GLU A 164 -11.32 8.12 -8.70
N ASN A 165 -11.42 6.82 -8.44
CA ASN A 165 -11.59 6.27 -7.11
C ASN A 165 -10.39 6.60 -6.20
N LEU A 166 -9.17 6.53 -6.73
CA LEU A 166 -7.97 6.94 -6.00
C LEU A 166 -8.02 8.41 -5.61
N ILE A 167 -8.34 9.30 -6.55
CA ILE A 167 -8.45 10.75 -6.28
C ILE A 167 -9.52 11.03 -5.22
N LEU A 168 -10.69 10.39 -5.33
CA LEU A 168 -11.77 10.56 -4.36
C LEU A 168 -11.35 10.08 -2.96
N ASN A 169 -10.72 8.92 -2.88
CA ASN A 169 -10.24 8.33 -1.64
C ASN A 169 -9.21 9.24 -0.97
N GLU A 170 -8.22 9.73 -1.71
CA GLU A 170 -7.20 10.64 -1.20
C GLU A 170 -7.81 11.98 -0.75
N LYS A 171 -8.80 12.52 -1.47
CA LYS A 171 -9.54 13.73 -1.06
C LYS A 171 -10.26 13.53 0.27
N LEU A 172 -10.90 12.37 0.46
CA LEU A 172 -11.55 12.03 1.72
C LEU A 172 -10.52 11.94 2.87
N HIS A 173 -9.37 11.30 2.64
CA HIS A 173 -8.30 11.25 3.63
C HIS A 173 -7.74 12.62 3.99
N TYR A 174 -7.56 13.48 3.00
CA TYR A 174 -7.06 14.84 3.20
C TYR A 174 -8.04 15.69 4.03
N GLU A 175 -9.33 15.67 3.72
CA GLU A 175 -10.34 16.41 4.49
C GLU A 175 -10.48 15.85 5.91
N ARG A 176 -10.49 14.52 6.08
CA ARG A 176 -10.45 13.89 7.42
C ARG A 176 -9.22 14.31 8.21
N GLY A 177 -8.06 14.41 7.56
CA GLY A 177 -6.82 14.89 8.17
C GLY A 177 -6.94 16.33 8.69
N LYS A 178 -7.54 17.23 7.90
CA LYS A 178 -7.81 18.62 8.34
C LYS A 178 -8.76 18.68 9.52
N GLU A 179 -9.84 17.90 9.49
CA GLU A 179 -10.80 17.82 10.59
C GLU A 179 -10.14 17.28 11.85
N LEU A 180 -9.33 16.24 11.73
CA LEU A 180 -8.55 15.68 12.83
C LEU A 180 -7.60 16.72 13.42
N ILE A 181 -6.84 17.47 12.61
CA ILE A 181 -5.95 18.54 13.10
C ILE A 181 -6.73 19.59 13.91
N LYS A 182 -7.88 20.05 13.39
CA LYS A 182 -8.75 21.00 14.10
C LYS A 182 -9.24 20.43 15.44
N TYR A 183 -9.64 19.16 15.44
CA TYR A 183 -10.11 18.47 16.64
C TYR A 183 -8.99 18.31 17.69
N ILE A 184 -7.83 17.80 17.29
CA ILE A 184 -6.63 17.68 18.17
C ILE A 184 -6.23 19.02 18.76
N GLY A 185 -6.40 20.12 18.01
CA GLY A 185 -6.19 21.48 18.51
C GLY A 185 -7.03 21.80 19.75
N LYS A 186 -8.27 21.33 19.81
CA LYS A 186 -9.22 21.57 20.91
C LYS A 186 -9.00 20.67 22.14
N LEU A 187 -8.35 19.52 21.96
CA LEU A 187 -8.12 18.57 23.06
C LEU A 187 -7.28 19.18 24.17
N LYS A 188 -7.70 18.94 25.42
CA LYS A 188 -7.03 19.43 26.63
C LYS A 188 -6.42 18.27 27.40
N PHE A 189 -5.42 18.59 28.21
CA PHE A 189 -4.86 17.62 29.13
C PHE A 189 -5.95 17.21 30.15
N PRO A 190 -6.14 15.90 30.42
CA PRO A 190 -7.30 15.42 31.18
C PRO A 190 -7.31 15.83 32.66
N TYR A 191 -6.16 16.24 33.22
CA TYR A 191 -6.08 16.69 34.61
C TYR A 191 -6.12 18.21 34.69
N ARG A 192 -7.08 18.75 35.48
CA ARG A 192 -7.23 20.19 35.71
C ARG A 192 -5.95 20.86 36.23
N ILE A 193 -5.22 20.18 37.11
CA ILE A 193 -3.96 20.65 37.70
C ILE A 193 -2.93 19.52 37.55
N PRO A 194 -2.00 19.61 36.59
CA PRO A 194 -0.93 18.63 36.44
C PRO A 194 0.04 18.68 37.61
N ARG A 195 0.51 17.52 38.07
CA ARG A 195 1.58 17.44 39.09
C ARG A 195 2.91 17.92 38.49
N ASN A 196 3.83 18.41 39.33
CA ASN A 196 5.14 18.94 38.88
C ASN A 196 5.90 18.01 37.92
N ASN A 197 5.91 16.70 38.19
CA ASN A 197 6.57 15.73 37.31
C ASN A 197 5.86 15.58 35.95
N GLN A 198 4.53 15.73 35.89
CA GLN A 198 3.77 15.73 34.65
C GLN A 198 4.02 17.03 33.86
N VAL A 199 4.12 18.19 34.53
CA VAL A 199 4.46 19.47 33.89
C VAL A 199 5.81 19.37 33.17
N LYS A 200 6.82 18.80 33.82
CA LYS A 200 8.13 18.56 33.18
C LYS A 200 7.99 17.73 31.90
N LEU A 201 7.26 16.61 31.94
CA LEU A 201 7.06 15.75 30.76
C LEU A 201 6.33 16.47 29.63
N LEU A 202 5.28 17.23 29.96
CA LEU A 202 4.51 18.02 28.99
C LEU A 202 5.36 19.07 28.26
N GLN A 203 6.37 19.63 28.95
CA GLN A 203 7.29 20.63 28.37
C GLN A 203 8.42 19.99 27.55
N TYR A 204 9.06 18.94 28.08
CA TYR A 204 10.23 18.36 27.43
C TYR A 204 9.88 17.52 26.20
N ILE A 205 8.84 16.69 26.27
CA ILE A 205 8.55 15.71 25.21
C ILE A 205 8.40 16.35 23.82
N PRO A 206 7.61 17.43 23.62
CA PRO A 206 7.49 18.07 22.33
C PRO A 206 8.84 18.52 21.74
N ALA A 207 9.72 19.09 22.55
CA ALA A 207 11.04 19.57 22.10
C ALA A 207 11.92 18.41 21.60
N PHE A 208 11.96 17.30 22.33
CA PHE A 208 12.71 16.11 21.91
C PHE A 208 12.13 15.44 20.65
N LEU A 209 10.80 15.47 20.49
CA LEU A 209 10.13 14.97 19.30
C LEU A 209 10.48 15.81 18.06
N GLU A 210 10.53 17.14 18.18
CA GLU A 210 10.99 18.03 17.10
C GLU A 210 12.43 17.72 16.69
N GLU A 211 13.30 17.47 17.67
CA GLU A 211 14.70 17.11 17.43
C GLU A 211 14.88 15.66 16.96
N LYS A 212 13.79 14.88 16.84
CA LYS A 212 13.80 13.44 16.48
C LYS A 212 14.74 12.60 17.36
N LYS A 213 14.82 12.94 18.65
CA LYS A 213 15.69 12.27 19.63
C LYS A 213 14.93 11.21 20.43
N ASN A 214 15.67 10.20 20.88
CA ASN A 214 15.16 9.21 21.82
C ASN A 214 15.15 9.79 23.24
N ILE A 215 14.14 9.43 24.05
CA ILE A 215 14.00 9.89 25.44
C ILE A 215 13.88 8.66 26.34
N LEU A 216 14.67 8.63 27.42
CA LEU A 216 14.51 7.68 28.52
C LEU A 216 13.89 8.41 29.71
N ILE A 217 12.75 7.93 30.20
CA ILE A 217 11.98 8.57 31.27
C ILE A 217 11.87 7.63 32.47
N GLU A 218 12.53 8.01 33.56
CA GLU A 218 12.32 7.38 34.87
C GLU A 218 11.27 8.17 35.66
N ALA A 219 10.31 7.46 36.25
CA ALA A 219 9.40 8.03 37.25
C ALA A 219 8.70 6.92 38.04
N PRO A 220 8.10 7.20 39.20
CA PRO A 220 7.41 6.19 39.99
C PRO A 220 6.07 5.76 39.34
N SER A 221 5.58 4.57 39.70
CA SER A 221 4.24 4.08 39.33
C SER A 221 3.14 4.93 39.97
N GLY A 222 1.96 5.00 39.35
CA GLY A 222 0.79 5.71 39.90
C GLY A 222 0.82 7.24 39.78
N THR A 223 1.85 7.84 39.17
CA THR A 223 1.95 9.30 39.04
C THR A 223 1.17 9.89 37.85
N GLY A 224 0.44 9.06 37.09
CA GLY A 224 -0.28 9.48 35.88
C GLY A 224 0.64 9.80 34.70
N LYS A 225 1.70 9.01 34.51
CA LYS A 225 2.66 9.21 33.41
C LYS A 225 2.05 8.95 32.04
N THR A 226 1.17 7.95 31.94
CA THR A 226 0.55 7.53 30.69
C THR A 226 -0.08 8.73 29.98
N ALA A 227 -0.92 9.49 30.69
CA ALA A 227 -1.49 10.73 30.17
C ALA A 227 -0.44 11.81 29.88
N ALA A 228 0.53 12.00 30.76
CA ALA A 228 1.58 13.03 30.60
C ALA A 228 2.54 12.77 29.43
N ILE A 229 2.65 11.51 28.99
CA ILE A 229 3.44 11.11 27.81
C ILE A 229 2.56 11.08 26.57
N LEU A 230 1.41 10.40 26.63
CA LEU A 230 0.54 10.23 25.46
C LEU A 230 -0.05 11.54 24.97
N PHE A 231 -0.47 12.44 25.87
CA PHE A 231 -1.06 13.72 25.45
C PHE A 231 -0.15 14.52 24.51
N PRO A 232 1.10 14.87 24.87
CA PRO A 232 1.97 15.62 23.98
C PRO A 232 2.40 14.81 22.75
N VAL A 233 2.61 13.50 22.89
CA VAL A 233 2.97 12.61 21.76
C VAL A 233 1.86 12.56 20.71
N LEU A 234 0.60 12.35 21.13
CA LEU A 234 -0.56 12.29 20.25
C LEU A 234 -0.78 13.63 19.56
N LYS A 235 -0.71 14.75 20.30
CA LYS A 235 -0.79 16.08 19.70
C LYS A 235 0.28 16.30 18.64
N PHE A 236 1.53 15.96 18.94
CA PHE A 236 2.64 16.12 18.02
C PHE A 236 2.47 15.25 16.75
N ALA A 237 2.20 13.97 16.94
CA ALA A 237 2.17 12.98 15.88
C ALA A 237 0.96 13.19 14.95
N LEU A 238 -0.25 13.26 15.51
CA LEU A 238 -1.48 13.32 14.72
C LEU A 238 -1.60 14.62 13.94
N THR A 239 -1.12 15.76 14.48
CA THR A 239 -1.10 17.02 13.73
C THR A 239 -0.15 17.01 12.52
N ARG A 240 0.79 16.08 12.49
CA ARG A 240 1.75 15.86 11.39
C ARG A 240 1.40 14.66 10.51
N GLY A 241 0.20 14.09 10.69
CA GLY A 241 -0.22 12.88 9.96
C GLY A 241 0.57 11.62 10.31
N LEU A 242 1.25 11.59 11.46
CA LEU A 242 2.03 10.45 11.93
C LEU A 242 1.16 9.50 12.77
N LYS A 243 1.57 8.24 12.82
CA LYS A 243 0.96 7.20 13.67
C LYS A 243 1.76 7.03 14.96
N VAL A 244 1.07 6.69 16.05
CA VAL A 244 1.70 6.39 17.35
C VAL A 244 1.61 4.91 17.62
N PHE A 245 2.75 4.25 17.79
CA PHE A 245 2.83 2.88 18.26
C PHE A 245 3.18 2.88 19.75
N TYR A 246 2.32 2.27 20.57
CA TYR A 246 2.51 2.18 22.01
C TYR A 246 2.72 0.71 22.40
N PHE A 247 3.91 0.38 22.86
CA PHE A 247 4.28 -0.97 23.26
C PHE A 247 4.20 -1.14 24.77
N THR A 248 3.65 -2.27 25.20
CA THR A 248 3.49 -2.64 26.62
C THR A 248 3.93 -4.08 26.83
N ALA A 249 4.44 -4.39 28.02
CA ALA A 249 4.80 -5.76 28.38
C ALA A 249 3.58 -6.64 28.67
N LYS A 250 2.45 -6.06 29.09
CA LYS A 250 1.25 -6.80 29.50
C LYS A 250 -0.03 -6.19 28.93
N ASN A 251 -1.02 -7.03 28.61
CA ASN A 251 -2.33 -6.57 28.10
C ASN A 251 -3.10 -5.69 29.09
N THR A 252 -2.87 -5.85 30.40
CA THR A 252 -3.48 -4.98 31.42
C THR A 252 -3.03 -3.53 31.27
N GLN A 253 -1.78 -3.30 30.88
CA GLN A 253 -1.25 -1.95 30.60
C GLN A 253 -1.86 -1.37 29.32
N GLN A 254 -2.18 -2.22 28.33
CA GLN A 254 -2.91 -1.77 27.13
C GLN A 254 -4.31 -1.29 27.49
N ALA A 255 -5.01 -1.97 28.40
CA ALA A 255 -6.35 -1.57 28.85
C ALA A 255 -6.35 -0.18 29.50
N GLU A 256 -5.32 0.18 30.26
CA GLU A 256 -5.15 1.53 30.82
C GLU A 256 -4.99 2.60 29.71
N VAL A 257 -4.23 2.30 28.67
CA VAL A 257 -4.06 3.19 27.51
C VAL A 257 -5.37 3.35 26.76
N LEU A 258 -6.12 2.27 26.54
CA LEU A 258 -7.43 2.35 25.88
C LEU A 258 -8.43 3.16 26.68
N LYS A 259 -8.43 3.01 28.01
CA LYS A 259 -9.25 3.85 28.89
C LYS A 259 -8.86 5.32 28.76
N PHE A 260 -7.56 5.63 28.77
CA PHE A 260 -7.08 6.99 28.52
C PHE A 260 -7.55 7.51 27.17
N MET A 261 -7.46 6.72 26.09
CA MET A 261 -7.90 7.14 24.76
C MET A 261 -9.40 7.47 24.72
N LYS A 262 -10.24 6.67 25.38
CA LYS A 262 -11.69 6.94 25.50
C LYS A 262 -11.99 8.26 26.23
N GLU A 263 -11.23 8.57 27.28
CA GLU A 263 -11.38 9.83 28.03
C GLU A 263 -10.76 11.02 27.28
N PHE A 264 -9.72 10.77 26.48
CA PHE A 264 -8.99 11.80 25.75
C PHE A 264 -9.68 12.21 24.44
N ASP A 265 -10.37 11.27 23.80
CA ASP A 265 -11.02 11.41 22.51
C ASP A 265 -12.52 11.06 22.60
N GLU A 266 -13.27 11.90 23.32
CA GLU A 266 -14.71 11.68 23.56
C GLU A 266 -15.55 11.67 22.28
N GLU A 267 -15.12 12.36 21.22
CA GLU A 267 -15.80 12.37 19.91
C GLU A 267 -15.38 11.20 18.99
N GLU A 268 -14.53 10.29 19.46
CA GLU A 268 -14.03 9.11 18.73
C GLU A 268 -13.45 9.44 17.35
N LYS A 269 -12.72 10.55 17.24
CA LYS A 269 -12.09 11.00 15.97
C LYS A 269 -10.73 10.34 15.72
N ILE A 270 -10.11 9.76 16.73
CA ILE A 270 -8.81 9.11 16.70
C ILE A 270 -9.01 7.60 16.65
N VAL A 271 -8.70 7.00 15.50
CA VAL A 271 -8.72 5.54 15.35
C VAL A 271 -7.65 4.92 16.24
N THR A 272 -8.10 4.20 17.26
CA THR A 272 -7.24 3.48 18.21
C THR A 272 -7.37 1.97 17.98
N LEU A 273 -6.26 1.30 17.66
CA LEU A 273 -6.23 -0.14 17.41
C LEU A 273 -5.42 -0.85 18.49
N GLN A 274 -5.99 -1.91 19.06
CA GLN A 274 -5.30 -2.81 19.99
C GLN A 274 -4.90 -4.09 19.25
N ILE A 275 -3.63 -4.44 19.30
CA ILE A 275 -3.13 -5.71 18.76
C ILE A 275 -2.84 -6.66 19.92
N GLN A 276 -3.38 -7.87 19.84
CA GLN A 276 -3.20 -8.94 20.82
C GLN A 276 -2.83 -10.26 20.13
N GLY A 277 -2.38 -11.24 20.92
CA GLY A 277 -2.13 -12.60 20.44
C GLY A 277 -3.39 -13.22 19.84
N LYS A 278 -3.19 -14.09 18.84
CA LYS A 278 -4.29 -14.71 18.06
C LYS A 278 -5.30 -15.41 18.97
N GLU A 279 -4.81 -16.09 20.00
CA GLU A 279 -5.62 -16.80 20.99
C GLU A 279 -6.63 -15.92 21.74
N LYS A 280 -6.40 -14.60 21.84
CA LYS A 280 -7.33 -13.67 22.53
C LYS A 280 -8.31 -12.99 21.60
N LEU A 281 -8.02 -12.96 20.30
CA LEU A 281 -8.88 -12.37 19.27
C LEU A 281 -9.75 -13.42 18.57
N CYS A 282 -9.38 -14.70 18.67
CA CYS A 282 -10.07 -15.80 18.02
C CYS A 282 -11.41 -16.09 18.70
N GLU A 283 -12.52 -15.74 18.04
CA GLU A 283 -13.87 -16.02 18.54
C GLU A 283 -14.17 -17.52 18.64
N THR A 284 -13.51 -18.36 17.82
CA THR A 284 -13.72 -19.82 17.83
C THR A 284 -12.91 -20.52 18.91
N ASN A 285 -11.91 -19.84 19.48
CA ASN A 285 -11.01 -20.37 20.52
C ASN A 285 -10.37 -21.74 20.17
N GLN A 286 -10.32 -22.08 18.88
CA GLN A 286 -9.78 -23.35 18.38
C GLN A 286 -8.26 -23.28 18.30
N GLN A 287 -7.59 -24.30 18.84
CA GLN A 287 -6.12 -24.41 18.78
C GLN A 287 -5.61 -24.75 17.38
N ASN A 288 -6.44 -25.35 16.52
CA ASN A 288 -6.10 -25.63 15.14
C ASN A 288 -6.76 -24.60 14.21
N CYS A 289 -5.94 -23.80 13.52
CA CYS A 289 -6.42 -22.81 12.55
C CYS A 289 -6.72 -23.42 11.18
N GLU A 290 -6.34 -24.68 10.90
CA GLU A 290 -6.52 -25.28 9.56
C GLU A 290 -7.99 -25.52 9.20
N ASP A 291 -8.86 -25.83 10.18
CA ASP A 291 -10.31 -26.05 9.96
C ASP A 291 -11.16 -24.82 10.33
N CYS A 292 -10.53 -23.66 10.54
CA CYS A 292 -11.22 -22.48 11.02
C CYS A 292 -11.98 -21.77 9.89
N ILE A 293 -13.25 -21.44 10.13
CA ILE A 293 -14.11 -20.69 9.19
C ILE A 293 -13.50 -19.33 8.76
N TYR A 294 -12.60 -18.77 9.58
CA TYR A 294 -11.90 -17.52 9.33
C TYR A 294 -10.51 -17.70 8.67
N ALA A 295 -9.98 -18.92 8.60
CA ALA A 295 -8.66 -19.18 8.03
C ALA A 295 -8.68 -19.25 6.50
N HIS A 296 -9.83 -19.63 5.93
CA HIS A 296 -10.05 -19.76 4.49
C HIS A 296 -10.95 -18.68 3.92
N THR A 297 -11.33 -17.67 4.71
CA THR A 297 -12.08 -16.55 4.16
C THR A 297 -11.15 -15.80 3.20
N PRO A 298 -11.47 -15.74 1.90
CA PRO A 298 -10.75 -14.85 1.00
C PRO A 298 -10.79 -13.45 1.60
N SER A 299 -9.73 -12.66 1.42
CA SER A 299 -9.84 -11.21 1.63
C SER A 299 -11.12 -10.77 0.92
N PRO A 300 -12.02 -10.00 1.58
CA PRO A 300 -13.31 -9.66 0.99
C PRO A 300 -13.05 -9.18 -0.42
N GLU A 301 -13.55 -9.93 -1.39
CA GLU A 301 -13.49 -9.55 -2.79
C GLU A 301 -14.03 -8.13 -2.80
N LEU A 302 -13.17 -7.17 -3.16
CA LEU A 302 -13.64 -5.88 -3.60
C LEU A 302 -14.49 -6.22 -4.81
N ASP A 303 -15.80 -6.25 -4.59
CA ASP A 303 -16.79 -6.60 -5.58
C ASP A 303 -16.71 -5.54 -6.69
N LEU A 304 -15.82 -5.76 -7.65
CA LEU A 304 -15.61 -4.90 -8.81
C LEU A 304 -16.76 -5.08 -9.83
N HIS A 305 -17.78 -5.87 -9.47
CA HIS A 305 -18.90 -6.23 -10.32
C HIS A 305 -20.21 -5.47 -10.06
N GLU A 306 -20.33 -4.70 -8.97
CA GLU A 306 -21.54 -3.89 -8.78
C GLU A 306 -21.33 -2.43 -9.18
N GLY A 307 -21.89 -2.10 -10.35
CA GLY A 307 -22.07 -0.73 -10.78
C GLY A 307 -23.18 -0.06 -10.00
N HIS A 308 -22.82 0.90 -9.15
CA HIS A 308 -23.65 2.03 -8.75
C HIS A 308 -22.79 3.29 -8.66
#